data_AF-A0A101GRF2-F1
#
_entry.id   AF-A0A101GRF2-F1
#
_cell.length_a   1.000
_cell.length_b   1.000
_cell.length_c   1.000
_cell.angle_alpha   90.00
_cell.angle_beta   90.00
_cell.angle_gamma   90.00
#
_symmetry.space_group_name_H-M   'P 1'
#
loop_
_entity.id
_entity.type
_entity.pdbx_description
1 polymer ?
#
loop_
_entity_poly.entity_id
_entity_poly.type
_entity_poly.pdbx_seq_one_letter_code
_entity_poly.pdbx_strand_id
1 'polypeptide(L)'
;MYSPETTKYLIHLTLQIEGVVDKPDVVGAIFGQTEGLLGEDLDLRDLQRTGRVGRIDVQITTKRGETKGEILISSSLDRAETALLASSLETIDRVGPCTARVKVDRIEDIRVTKRRKIVERAKELLLEDFDEGAINSDDLLDEVREVIRIEKLEYLGEERVHAGPNVMASDAIIIVEGRADVINLLRYGIKNAVAVEGTNVPRIIIDLCSQKTATTLLDGDRGGELILRELLQVAEIDFVAYSPRGKSVEEMSRKEIVKALRNKVPAEVITDHTPDEEGVERIPAGAYAATEDEQPPEQQRERSQKPPSTLGEHMADVRNRNIARFLSPDYTVLLESNATDVEGALQNLNGDVEGLVVDRIIDQKLLDQIGGRDLEFVAARDFKGIIKRPLSIRLIKIG
;
A
#
# COMPACT_ATOMS: atom_id res chain seq x y z
N MET A 1 22.47 -10.53 -37.33
CA MET A 1 22.88 -9.35 -36.54
C MET A 1 22.53 -9.65 -35.09
N TYR A 2 23.52 -9.79 -34.22
CA TYR A 2 23.28 -9.97 -32.78
C TYR A 2 22.90 -8.62 -32.19
N SER A 3 21.64 -8.44 -31.78
CA SER A 3 21.26 -7.28 -31.00
C SER A 3 21.52 -7.61 -29.52
N PRO A 4 22.28 -6.80 -28.77
CA PRO A 4 22.49 -6.97 -27.32
C PRO A 4 21.20 -6.85 -26.48
N GLU A 5 20.05 -6.64 -27.14
CA GLU A 5 18.72 -6.53 -26.54
C GLU A 5 18.11 -7.87 -26.14
N THR A 6 18.51 -9.00 -26.75
CA THR A 6 17.89 -10.32 -26.46
C THR A 6 18.63 -11.14 -25.40
N THR A 7 19.79 -10.69 -24.94
CA THR A 7 20.57 -11.39 -23.91
C THR A 7 19.76 -11.48 -22.61
N LYS A 8 19.63 -12.71 -22.08
CA LYS A 8 18.96 -13.00 -20.80
C LYS A 8 19.97 -13.29 -19.71
N TYR A 9 21.02 -14.03 -20.03
CA TYR A 9 22.03 -14.49 -19.09
C TYR A 9 23.44 -14.19 -19.59
N LEU A 10 24.37 -14.00 -18.65
CA LEU A 10 25.80 -13.87 -18.88
C LEU A 10 26.54 -14.95 -18.07
N ILE A 11 27.22 -15.84 -18.75
CA ILE A 11 28.03 -16.90 -18.13
C ILE A 11 29.43 -16.33 -17.92
N HIS A 12 29.91 -16.35 -16.68
CA HIS A 12 31.27 -15.96 -16.29
C HIS A 12 32.10 -17.22 -16.06
N LEU A 13 33.20 -17.37 -16.79
CA LEU A 13 34.13 -18.47 -16.61
C LEU A 13 35.56 -17.98 -16.42
N THR A 14 36.29 -18.66 -15.55
CA THR A 14 37.73 -18.48 -15.38
C THR A 14 38.47 -19.62 -16.08
N LEU A 15 39.51 -19.27 -16.83
CA LEU A 15 40.39 -20.18 -17.56
C LEU A 15 41.81 -20.12 -16.98
N GLN A 16 42.38 -21.29 -16.71
CA GLN A 16 43.78 -21.45 -16.32
C GLN A 16 44.46 -22.46 -17.25
N ILE A 17 45.59 -22.10 -17.82
CA ILE A 17 46.31 -22.92 -18.80
C ILE A 17 47.79 -22.99 -18.41
N GLU A 18 48.32 -24.20 -18.41
CA GLU A 18 49.75 -24.47 -18.22
C GLU A 18 50.47 -24.36 -19.57
N GLY A 19 50.73 -23.12 -19.97
CA GLY A 19 51.45 -22.82 -21.20
C GLY A 19 51.11 -21.45 -21.78
N VAL A 20 51.71 -21.16 -22.92
CA VAL A 20 51.46 -19.95 -23.72
C VAL A 20 50.52 -20.32 -24.86
N VAL A 21 49.37 -19.65 -24.93
CA VAL A 21 48.38 -19.83 -25.99
C VAL A 21 47.83 -18.47 -26.41
N ASP A 22 47.31 -18.39 -27.62
CA ASP A 22 46.65 -17.18 -28.12
C ASP A 22 45.13 -17.26 -27.98
N LYS A 23 44.47 -16.11 -28.10
CA LYS A 23 43.01 -16.00 -28.05
C LYS A 23 42.28 -16.94 -29.04
N PRO A 24 42.75 -17.13 -30.30
CA PRO A 24 42.13 -18.07 -31.23
C PRO A 24 42.16 -19.52 -30.75
N ASP A 25 43.20 -19.94 -30.02
CA ASP A 25 43.30 -21.30 -29.50
C ASP A 25 42.20 -21.57 -28.45
N VAL A 26 41.96 -20.59 -27.56
CA VAL A 26 40.90 -20.66 -26.56
C VAL A 26 39.53 -20.76 -27.22
N VAL A 27 39.27 -19.92 -28.22
CA VAL A 27 38.00 -19.96 -28.97
C VAL A 27 37.86 -21.29 -29.71
N GLY A 28 38.94 -21.79 -30.32
CA GLY A 28 38.96 -23.08 -31.00
C GLY A 28 38.65 -24.24 -30.05
N ALA A 29 39.21 -24.23 -28.85
CA ALA A 29 38.93 -25.22 -27.81
C ALA A 29 37.47 -25.18 -27.35
N ILE A 30 36.92 -23.98 -27.12
CA ILE A 30 35.52 -23.81 -26.74
C ILE A 30 34.60 -24.44 -27.78
N PHE A 31 34.73 -24.08 -29.06
CA PHE A 31 33.85 -24.66 -30.07
C PHE A 31 34.14 -26.14 -30.32
N GLY A 32 35.40 -26.55 -30.36
CA GLY A 32 35.78 -27.91 -30.75
C GLY A 32 35.48 -28.95 -29.67
N GLN A 33 35.74 -28.65 -28.40
CA GLN A 33 35.54 -29.63 -27.32
C GLN A 33 34.10 -29.70 -26.83
N THR A 34 33.27 -28.68 -27.07
CA THR A 34 31.84 -28.75 -26.73
C THR A 34 30.97 -29.32 -27.84
N GLU A 35 31.50 -29.43 -29.07
CA GLU A 35 30.76 -29.92 -30.24
C GLU A 35 30.29 -31.36 -30.02
N GLY A 36 29.01 -31.63 -30.27
CA GLY A 36 28.41 -32.96 -30.15
C GLY A 36 28.13 -33.47 -28.73
N LEU A 37 28.43 -32.69 -27.66
CA LEU A 37 28.17 -33.13 -26.28
C LEU A 37 26.70 -33.00 -25.84
N LEU A 38 25.98 -32.01 -26.36
CA LEU A 38 24.65 -31.60 -25.86
C LEU A 38 23.52 -31.81 -26.88
N GLY A 39 23.81 -32.44 -28.03
CA GLY A 39 22.88 -32.58 -29.15
C GLY A 39 22.85 -31.35 -30.09
N GLU A 40 22.17 -31.48 -31.22
CA GLU A 40 22.16 -30.47 -32.30
C GLU A 40 21.52 -29.13 -31.86
N ASP A 41 20.49 -29.16 -31.02
CA ASP A 41 19.78 -27.97 -30.56
C ASP A 41 20.58 -27.07 -29.60
N LEU A 42 21.65 -27.63 -28.99
CA LEU A 42 22.53 -26.95 -28.04
C LEU A 42 23.97 -26.83 -28.54
N ASP A 43 24.20 -27.07 -29.83
CA ASP A 43 25.51 -26.86 -30.43
C ASP A 43 25.91 -25.37 -30.44
N LEU A 44 27.10 -25.05 -29.93
CA LEU A 44 27.55 -23.66 -29.78
C LEU A 44 27.62 -22.90 -31.11
N ARG A 45 27.98 -23.56 -32.22
CA ARG A 45 28.09 -22.90 -33.54
C ARG A 45 26.70 -22.54 -34.05
N ASP A 46 25.74 -23.47 -33.95
CA ASP A 46 24.36 -23.21 -34.36
C ASP A 46 23.66 -22.21 -33.45
N LEU A 47 23.88 -22.29 -32.14
CA LEU A 47 23.38 -21.31 -31.18
C LEU A 47 23.92 -19.90 -31.46
N GLN A 48 25.18 -19.77 -31.85
CA GLN A 48 25.74 -18.48 -32.25
C GLN A 48 25.19 -17.99 -33.60
N ARG A 49 25.01 -18.88 -34.58
CA ARG A 49 24.45 -18.55 -35.90
C ARG A 49 23.00 -18.10 -35.82
N THR A 50 22.20 -18.76 -34.98
CA THR A 50 20.80 -18.44 -34.70
C THR A 50 20.64 -17.23 -33.77
N GLY A 51 21.73 -16.74 -33.17
CA GLY A 51 21.73 -15.59 -32.26
C GLY A 51 21.21 -15.90 -30.85
N ARG A 52 21.01 -17.19 -30.51
CA ARG A 52 20.65 -17.63 -29.16
C ARG A 52 21.83 -17.53 -28.18
N VAL A 53 23.06 -17.62 -28.70
CA VAL A 53 24.31 -17.33 -27.99
C VAL A 53 25.01 -16.16 -28.68
N GLY A 54 25.60 -15.27 -27.88
CA GLY A 54 26.31 -14.10 -28.35
C GLY A 54 27.75 -14.38 -28.76
N ARG A 55 28.51 -13.29 -28.87
CA ARG A 55 29.96 -13.39 -29.03
C ARG A 55 30.58 -13.89 -27.73
N ILE A 56 31.61 -14.71 -27.88
CA ILE A 56 32.40 -15.25 -26.78
C ILE A 56 33.55 -14.27 -26.55
N ASP A 57 33.47 -13.52 -25.47
CA ASP A 57 34.48 -12.53 -25.12
C ASP A 57 35.55 -13.19 -24.25
N VAL A 58 36.70 -13.42 -24.86
CA VAL A 58 37.86 -14.01 -24.20
C VAL A 58 38.90 -12.92 -23.94
N GLN A 59 39.34 -12.81 -22.68
CA GLN A 59 40.48 -12.01 -22.26
C GLN A 59 41.51 -12.93 -21.63
N ILE A 60 42.76 -12.88 -22.10
CA ILE A 60 43.85 -13.71 -21.57
C ILE A 60 45.05 -12.84 -21.20
N THR A 61 45.78 -13.28 -20.19
CA THR A 61 47.05 -12.70 -19.76
C THR A 61 48.03 -13.82 -19.48
N THR A 62 49.17 -13.79 -20.15
CA THR A 62 50.25 -14.77 -19.96
C THR A 62 51.34 -14.18 -19.08
N LYS A 63 51.72 -14.89 -18.02
CA LYS A 63 52.86 -14.55 -17.16
C LYS A 63 53.62 -15.81 -16.77
N ARG A 64 54.95 -15.78 -16.89
CA ARG A 64 55.86 -16.88 -16.47
C ARG A 64 55.51 -18.26 -17.03
N GLY A 65 55.00 -18.32 -18.27
CA GLY A 65 54.64 -19.59 -18.91
C GLY A 65 53.27 -20.15 -18.52
N GLU A 66 52.51 -19.45 -17.66
CA GLU A 66 51.10 -19.75 -17.39
C GLU A 66 50.21 -18.69 -18.03
N THR A 67 49.06 -19.12 -18.56
CA THR A 67 48.05 -18.22 -19.11
C THR A 67 46.79 -18.29 -18.25
N LYS A 68 46.33 -17.13 -17.78
CA LYS A 68 45.05 -16.98 -17.08
C LYS A 68 44.13 -16.15 -17.95
N GLY A 69 42.84 -16.48 -17.94
CA GLY A 69 41.86 -15.73 -18.71
C GLY A 69 40.48 -15.72 -18.08
N GLU A 70 39.69 -14.77 -18.53
CA GLU A 70 38.27 -14.66 -18.26
C GLU A 70 37.51 -14.82 -19.57
N ILE A 71 36.42 -15.59 -19.52
CA ILE A 71 35.53 -15.85 -20.64
C ILE A 71 34.13 -15.39 -20.25
N LEU A 72 33.53 -14.56 -21.10
CA LEU A 72 32.16 -14.08 -20.96
C LEU A 72 31.33 -14.55 -22.15
N ILE A 73 30.22 -15.24 -21.86
CA ILE A 73 29.31 -15.74 -22.90
C ILE A 73 27.90 -15.24 -22.62
N SER A 74 27.39 -14.43 -23.54
CA SER A 74 26.01 -13.95 -23.52
C SER A 74 25.06 -15.03 -24.06
N SER A 75 23.96 -15.30 -23.35
CA SER A 75 22.95 -16.30 -23.73
C SER A 75 21.55 -15.71 -23.68
N SER A 76 20.70 -16.02 -24.67
CA SER A 76 19.25 -15.77 -24.65
C SER A 76 18.43 -17.05 -24.44
N LEU A 77 19.10 -18.17 -24.13
CA LEU A 77 18.50 -19.46 -23.81
C LEU A 77 17.67 -19.39 -22.53
N ASP A 78 16.96 -20.48 -22.22
CA ASP A 78 16.35 -20.61 -20.91
C ASP A 78 17.39 -20.89 -19.81
N ARG A 79 16.94 -20.94 -18.55
CA ARG A 79 17.84 -21.13 -17.39
C ARG A 79 18.51 -22.51 -17.40
N ALA A 80 17.78 -23.54 -17.79
CA ALA A 80 18.25 -24.93 -17.76
C ALA A 80 19.24 -25.18 -18.90
N GLU A 81 18.90 -24.77 -20.11
CA GLU A 81 19.75 -24.79 -21.30
C GLU A 81 21.05 -23.99 -21.06
N THR A 82 20.95 -22.79 -20.48
CA THR A 82 22.14 -21.97 -20.15
C THR A 82 23.04 -22.66 -19.13
N ALA A 83 22.46 -23.30 -18.10
CA ALA A 83 23.24 -24.02 -17.10
C ALA A 83 23.92 -25.27 -17.68
N LEU A 84 23.22 -25.99 -18.57
CA LEU A 84 23.75 -27.15 -19.26
C LEU A 84 24.91 -26.76 -20.20
N LEU A 85 24.76 -25.66 -20.93
CA LEU A 85 25.82 -25.08 -21.75
C LEU A 85 27.02 -24.63 -20.91
N ALA A 86 26.78 -23.99 -19.77
CA ALA A 86 27.86 -23.60 -18.86
C ALA A 86 28.63 -24.82 -18.35
N SER A 87 27.92 -25.89 -17.98
CA SER A 87 28.51 -27.14 -17.51
C SER A 87 29.36 -27.82 -18.59
N SER A 88 28.93 -27.82 -19.86
CA SER A 88 29.75 -28.39 -20.95
C SER A 88 31.01 -27.58 -21.22
N LEU A 89 31.01 -26.27 -20.99
CA LEU A 89 32.23 -25.46 -21.09
C LEU A 89 33.24 -25.77 -19.98
N GLU A 90 32.77 -26.26 -18.83
CA GLU A 90 33.64 -26.68 -17.72
C GLU A 90 34.39 -27.99 -18.02
N THR A 91 33.92 -28.78 -19.00
CA THR A 91 34.61 -30.02 -19.41
C THR A 91 35.85 -29.78 -20.27
N ILE A 92 36.12 -28.52 -20.65
CA ILE A 92 37.27 -28.18 -21.48
C ILE A 92 38.57 -28.40 -20.70
N ASP A 93 39.38 -29.35 -21.17
CA ASP A 93 40.60 -29.82 -20.50
C ASP A 93 41.89 -29.49 -21.25
N ARG A 94 41.78 -29.04 -22.52
CA ARG A 94 42.92 -28.66 -23.35
C ARG A 94 42.61 -27.45 -24.22
N VAL A 95 43.62 -26.59 -24.34
CA VAL A 95 43.61 -25.44 -25.26
C VAL A 95 44.88 -25.50 -26.11
N GLY A 96 44.71 -25.72 -27.42
CA GLY A 96 45.82 -25.97 -28.32
C GLY A 96 46.65 -27.19 -27.85
N PRO A 97 47.97 -27.06 -27.70
CA PRO A 97 48.81 -28.14 -27.17
C PRO A 97 48.79 -28.26 -25.64
N CYS A 98 48.27 -27.27 -24.92
CA CYS A 98 48.42 -27.12 -23.46
C CYS A 98 47.22 -27.69 -22.68
N THR A 99 47.48 -28.13 -21.45
CA THR A 99 46.44 -28.51 -20.48
C THR A 99 45.76 -27.27 -19.93
N ALA A 100 44.44 -27.32 -19.82
CA ALA A 100 43.61 -26.23 -19.35
C ALA A 100 42.64 -26.70 -18.26
N ARG A 101 42.24 -25.76 -17.42
CA ARG A 101 41.13 -25.90 -16.50
C ARG A 101 40.20 -24.71 -16.67
N VAL A 102 38.99 -24.99 -17.10
CA VAL A 102 37.89 -24.02 -17.12
C VAL A 102 37.06 -24.22 -15.86
N LYS A 103 36.57 -23.13 -15.29
CA LYS A 103 35.63 -23.16 -14.17
C LYS A 103 34.52 -22.17 -14.43
N VAL A 104 33.27 -22.59 -14.25
CA VAL A 104 32.13 -21.66 -14.25
C VAL A 104 32.07 -20.96 -12.89
N ASP A 105 32.24 -19.65 -12.88
CA ASP A 105 32.20 -18.88 -11.65
C ASP A 105 30.77 -18.55 -11.24
N ARG A 106 29.97 -18.05 -12.19
CA ARG A 106 28.56 -17.72 -12.00
C ARG A 106 27.83 -17.51 -13.32
N ILE A 107 26.51 -17.66 -13.28
CA ILE A 107 25.59 -17.28 -14.36
C ILE A 107 24.74 -16.11 -13.85
N GLU A 108 24.85 -14.96 -14.50
CA GLU A 108 24.17 -13.72 -14.12
C GLU A 108 22.93 -13.50 -15.00
N ASP A 109 21.75 -13.29 -14.39
CA ASP A 109 20.55 -12.83 -15.12
C ASP A 109 20.59 -11.31 -15.28
N ILE A 110 21.00 -10.86 -16.47
CA ILE A 110 21.18 -9.43 -16.73
C ILE A 110 19.85 -8.67 -16.77
N ARG A 111 18.71 -9.35 -16.87
CA ARG A 111 17.39 -8.70 -16.89
C ARG A 111 17.05 -8.13 -15.53
N VAL A 112 17.51 -8.75 -14.44
CA VAL A 112 17.33 -8.23 -13.08
C VAL A 112 18.08 -6.91 -12.94
N THR A 113 19.35 -6.87 -13.36
CA THR A 113 20.19 -5.67 -13.32
C THR A 113 19.64 -4.57 -14.23
N LYS A 114 19.19 -4.90 -15.45
CA LYS A 114 18.55 -3.94 -16.37
C LYS A 114 17.24 -3.40 -15.80
N ARG A 115 16.37 -4.26 -15.25
CA ARG A 115 15.12 -3.83 -14.60
C ARG A 115 15.38 -2.86 -13.46
N ARG A 116 16.36 -3.14 -12.59
CA ARG A 116 16.75 -2.22 -11.53
C ARG A 116 17.20 -0.87 -12.06
N LYS A 117 18.05 -0.84 -13.11
CA LYS A 117 18.45 0.42 -13.76
C LYS A 117 17.28 1.18 -14.39
N ILE A 118 16.33 0.47 -14.97
CA ILE A 118 15.10 1.07 -15.52
C ILE A 118 14.29 1.72 -14.39
N VAL A 119 14.13 1.04 -13.26
CA VAL A 119 13.43 1.57 -12.08
C VAL A 119 14.13 2.82 -11.55
N GLU A 120 15.45 2.78 -11.35
CA GLU A 120 16.22 3.94 -10.88
C GLU A 120 16.12 5.12 -11.86
N ARG A 121 16.24 4.88 -13.17
CA ARG A 121 16.06 5.94 -14.16
C ARG A 121 14.64 6.48 -14.17
N ALA A 122 13.63 5.63 -13.96
CA ALA A 122 12.25 6.08 -13.84
C ALA A 122 12.04 6.94 -12.59
N LYS A 123 12.71 6.64 -11.46
CA LYS A 123 12.70 7.50 -10.26
C LYS A 123 13.25 8.90 -10.58
N GLU A 124 14.40 8.98 -11.26
CA GLU A 124 15.00 10.26 -11.67
C GLU A 124 14.04 11.05 -12.55
N LEU A 125 13.48 10.44 -13.59
CA LEU A 125 12.52 11.08 -14.50
C LEU A 125 11.25 11.57 -13.78
N LEU A 126 10.76 10.82 -12.79
CA LEU A 126 9.63 11.25 -11.96
C LEU A 126 9.95 12.45 -11.06
N LEU A 127 11.21 12.61 -10.64
CA LEU A 127 11.66 13.74 -9.83
C LEU A 127 11.95 14.99 -10.69
N GLU A 128 12.36 14.80 -11.93
CA GLU A 128 12.75 15.88 -12.86
C GLU A 128 11.57 16.41 -13.70
N ASP A 129 10.69 15.54 -14.23
CA ASP A 129 9.73 15.91 -15.28
C ASP A 129 8.26 16.02 -14.81
N PHE A 130 7.91 15.56 -13.59
CA PHE A 130 6.52 15.51 -13.10
C PHE A 130 6.14 16.63 -12.10
N ASP A 131 6.85 17.77 -12.14
CA ASP A 131 6.39 19.01 -11.47
C ASP A 131 5.25 19.72 -12.24
N GLU A 132 4.86 19.23 -13.41
CA GLU A 132 3.68 19.70 -14.15
C GLU A 132 2.74 18.54 -14.53
N GLY A 133 1.58 18.46 -13.85
CA GLY A 133 0.33 17.98 -14.45
C GLY A 133 0.17 16.49 -14.76
N ALA A 134 -0.47 15.78 -13.83
CA ALA A 134 -1.42 14.66 -13.99
C ALA A 134 -1.41 13.77 -15.27
N ILE A 135 -1.28 12.45 -15.11
CA ILE A 135 -2.36 11.43 -15.23
C ILE A 135 -1.79 9.98 -15.27
N ASN A 136 -2.43 9.14 -14.47
CA ASN A 136 -2.63 7.67 -14.45
C ASN A 136 -1.83 6.73 -15.36
N SER A 137 -1.14 5.80 -14.68
CA SER A 137 -0.92 4.40 -15.09
C SER A 137 -0.63 3.61 -13.81
N ASP A 138 -1.71 3.26 -13.11
CA ASP A 138 -1.69 2.63 -11.79
C ASP A 138 -1.36 1.15 -11.95
N ASP A 139 -0.11 0.80 -11.63
CA ASP A 139 0.33 -0.46 -11.01
C ASP A 139 1.88 -0.44 -10.92
N LEU A 140 2.58 -0.05 -12.00
CA LEU A 140 4.05 0.14 -11.99
C LEU A 140 4.46 1.50 -11.38
N LEU A 141 3.63 2.54 -11.55
CA LEU A 141 3.88 3.84 -10.92
C LEU A 141 3.72 3.79 -9.41
N ASP A 142 2.81 2.96 -8.91
CA ASP A 142 2.59 2.83 -7.47
C ASP A 142 3.76 2.12 -6.80
N GLU A 143 4.34 1.08 -7.40
CA GLU A 143 5.54 0.42 -6.87
C GLU A 143 6.75 1.38 -6.82
N VAL A 144 6.93 2.22 -7.86
CA VAL A 144 7.99 3.24 -7.88
C VAL A 144 7.71 4.37 -6.87
N ARG A 145 6.46 4.81 -6.73
CA ARG A 145 6.04 5.82 -5.74
C ARG A 145 6.13 5.31 -4.31
N GLU A 146 5.84 4.04 -4.06
CA GLU A 146 5.97 3.41 -2.75
C GLU A 146 7.43 3.37 -2.31
N VAL A 147 8.36 3.01 -3.21
CA VAL A 147 9.80 3.01 -2.90
C VAL A 147 10.31 4.43 -2.57
N ILE A 148 9.91 5.45 -3.33
CA ILE A 148 10.28 6.86 -3.05
C ILE A 148 9.67 7.36 -1.73
N ARG A 149 8.49 6.87 -1.33
CA ARG A 149 7.85 7.26 -0.06
C ARG A 149 8.53 6.64 1.16
N ILE A 150 9.12 5.45 1.02
CA ILE A 150 9.84 4.76 2.11
C ILE A 150 11.25 5.33 2.31
N GLU A 151 11.88 5.87 1.26
CA GLU A 151 13.18 6.59 1.36
C GLU A 151 13.11 7.88 2.19
N LYS A 152 11.93 8.31 2.63
CA LYS A 152 11.73 9.49 3.50
C LYS A 152 11.59 9.17 4.99
N LEU A 153 11.94 7.95 5.42
CA LEU A 153 11.99 7.62 6.83
C LEU A 153 13.14 8.38 7.50
N GLU A 154 12.80 9.25 8.44
CA GLU A 154 13.73 10.05 9.22
C GLU A 154 13.94 9.47 10.62
N TYR A 155 14.99 9.93 11.28
CA TYR A 155 15.29 9.59 12.67
C TYR A 155 15.18 10.86 13.51
N LEU A 156 14.40 10.84 14.58
CA LEU A 156 14.22 11.98 15.48
C LEU A 156 14.83 11.73 16.86
N GLY A 157 15.33 12.81 17.47
CA GLY A 157 15.89 12.80 18.82
C GLY A 157 17.21 12.02 18.96
N GLU A 158 17.74 12.01 20.19
CA GLU A 158 18.94 11.23 20.54
C GLU A 158 18.69 9.71 20.50
N GLU A 159 17.44 9.33 20.77
CA GLU A 159 16.96 7.94 20.77
C GLU A 159 16.73 7.40 19.35
N ARG A 160 16.85 8.26 18.33
CA ARG A 160 16.74 7.92 16.90
C ARG A 160 15.44 7.16 16.57
N VAL A 161 14.31 7.71 16.99
CA VAL A 161 12.99 7.11 16.70
C VAL A 161 12.65 7.22 15.22
N HIS A 162 12.08 6.17 14.65
CA HIS A 162 11.65 6.18 13.25
C HIS A 162 10.44 7.11 13.05
N ALA A 163 10.55 8.03 12.09
CA ALA A 163 9.56 9.06 11.85
C ALA A 163 9.36 9.35 10.35
N GLY A 164 8.18 9.85 10.00
CA GLY A 164 7.94 10.45 8.69
C GLY A 164 8.55 11.85 8.58
N PRO A 165 8.80 12.33 7.35
CA PRO A 165 9.56 13.56 7.09
C PRO A 165 8.84 14.84 7.52
N ASN A 166 7.53 14.76 7.74
CA ASN A 166 6.72 15.92 8.08
C ASN A 166 6.37 15.98 9.57
N VAL A 167 6.89 15.10 10.43
CA VAL A 167 6.54 15.07 11.86
C VAL A 167 6.85 16.41 12.54
N MET A 168 8.01 17.00 12.27
CA MET A 168 8.40 18.28 12.87
C MET A 168 7.58 19.46 12.34
N ALA A 169 7.27 19.47 11.04
CA ALA A 169 6.60 20.56 10.36
C ALA A 169 5.06 20.53 10.48
N SER A 170 4.46 19.39 10.83
CA SER A 170 3.00 19.25 10.91
C SER A 170 2.46 19.68 12.27
N ASP A 171 1.26 20.25 12.29
CA ASP A 171 0.57 20.64 13.53
C ASP A 171 -0.06 19.45 14.28
N ALA A 172 -0.20 18.32 13.60
CA ALA A 172 -0.72 17.06 14.16
C ALA A 172 0.22 15.91 13.81
N ILE A 173 0.27 14.90 14.68
CA ILE A 173 1.10 13.71 14.54
C ILE A 173 0.29 12.44 14.79
N ILE A 174 0.74 11.35 14.16
CA ILE A 174 0.19 10.01 14.38
C ILE A 174 1.26 9.17 15.06
N ILE A 175 0.95 8.64 16.23
CA ILE A 175 1.87 7.84 17.05
C ILE A 175 1.53 6.37 16.83
N VAL A 176 2.53 5.58 16.44
CA VAL A 176 2.39 4.14 16.16
C VAL A 176 3.38 3.31 16.96
N GLU A 177 3.15 2.00 17.04
CA GLU A 177 4.00 1.10 17.82
C GLU A 177 5.41 1.00 17.22
N GLY A 178 5.50 0.72 15.92
CA GLY A 178 6.76 0.33 15.30
C GLY A 178 7.09 0.99 13.96
N ARG A 179 8.32 0.72 13.52
CA ARG A 179 8.84 1.15 12.21
C ARG A 179 7.97 0.68 11.05
N ALA A 180 7.46 -0.56 11.11
CA ALA A 180 6.68 -1.14 10.02
C ALA A 180 5.37 -0.36 9.79
N ASP A 181 4.77 0.14 10.88
CA ASP A 181 3.57 0.97 10.85
C ASP A 181 3.85 2.34 10.21
N VAL A 182 4.97 2.98 10.59
CA VAL A 182 5.41 4.24 9.98
C VAL A 182 5.63 4.06 8.48
N ILE A 183 6.27 2.96 8.07
CA ILE A 183 6.49 2.61 6.66
C ILE A 183 5.15 2.44 5.95
N ASN A 184 4.18 1.73 6.55
CA ASN A 184 2.89 1.50 5.94
C ASN A 184 2.09 2.82 5.77
N LEU A 185 2.11 3.68 6.78
CA LEU A 185 1.52 5.02 6.72
C LEU A 185 2.18 5.89 5.62
N LEU A 186 3.51 5.84 5.51
CA LEU A 186 4.26 6.55 4.47
C LEU A 186 3.90 6.06 3.07
N ARG A 187 3.73 4.75 2.85
CA ARG A 187 3.26 4.19 1.56
C ARG A 187 1.99 4.87 1.09
N TYR A 188 1.06 5.15 2.01
CA TYR A 188 -0.21 5.82 1.70
C TYR A 188 -0.17 7.35 1.75
N GLY A 189 1.01 7.94 1.89
CA GLY A 189 1.24 9.38 1.84
C GLY A 189 1.01 10.10 3.18
N ILE A 190 0.87 9.37 4.28
CA ILE A 190 0.76 9.94 5.63
C ILE A 190 2.19 10.14 6.15
N LYS A 191 2.64 11.40 6.18
CA LYS A 191 4.04 11.78 6.39
C LYS A 191 4.37 12.26 7.81
N ASN A 192 3.38 12.37 8.66
CA ASN A 192 3.47 12.88 10.04
C ASN A 192 3.34 11.75 11.09
N ALA A 193 3.73 10.53 10.71
CA ALA A 193 3.70 9.38 11.61
C ALA A 193 5.03 9.22 12.35
N VAL A 194 5.01 8.81 13.62
CA VAL A 194 6.20 8.59 14.45
C VAL A 194 6.03 7.32 15.29
N ALA A 195 7.08 6.50 15.38
CA ALA A 195 7.08 5.27 16.16
C ALA A 195 7.52 5.50 17.61
N VAL A 196 6.92 4.77 18.55
CA VAL A 196 7.33 4.74 19.97
C VAL A 196 8.39 3.68 20.23
N GLU A 197 8.43 2.61 19.41
CA GLU A 197 9.40 1.50 19.49
C GLU A 197 9.34 0.71 20.81
N GLY A 198 8.12 0.53 21.33
CA GLY A 198 7.83 -0.30 22.50
C GLY A 198 7.18 0.50 23.63
N THR A 199 7.26 -0.05 24.85
CA THR A 199 6.61 0.51 26.05
C THR A 199 7.45 1.54 26.81
N ASN A 200 8.70 1.81 26.40
CA ASN A 200 9.49 2.87 27.03
C ASN A 200 9.43 4.09 26.11
N VAL A 201 8.53 5.03 26.42
CA VAL A 201 8.23 6.16 25.53
C VAL A 201 9.42 7.14 25.48
N PRO A 202 10.02 7.37 24.28
CA PRO A 202 11.13 8.28 24.10
C PRO A 202 10.76 9.73 24.45
N ARG A 203 11.71 10.51 24.99
CA ARG A 203 11.44 11.88 25.46
C ARG A 203 10.98 12.81 24.34
N ILE A 204 11.52 12.60 23.14
CA ILE A 204 11.13 13.34 21.94
C ILE A 204 9.64 13.16 21.61
N ILE A 205 9.05 12.00 21.89
CA ILE A 205 7.63 11.75 21.68
C ILE A 205 6.80 12.55 22.67
N ILE A 206 7.20 12.58 23.94
CA ILE A 206 6.54 13.36 25.00
C ILE A 206 6.53 14.85 24.62
N ASP A 207 7.69 15.37 24.21
CA ASP A 207 7.83 16.77 23.80
C ASP A 207 6.93 17.07 22.58
N LEU A 208 6.89 16.17 21.59
CA LEU A 208 6.03 16.31 20.40
C LEU A 208 4.54 16.31 20.76
N CYS A 209 4.11 15.45 21.68
CA CYS A 209 2.71 15.39 22.14
C CYS A 209 2.26 16.70 22.82
N SER A 210 3.14 17.35 23.58
CA SER A 210 2.82 18.63 24.23
C SER A 210 2.67 19.82 23.27
N GLN A 211 3.15 19.69 22.03
CA GLN A 211 3.22 20.77 21.06
C GLN A 211 2.25 20.62 19.88
N LYS A 212 1.71 19.41 19.68
CA LYS A 212 1.02 19.01 18.46
C LYS A 212 -0.19 18.17 18.81
N THR A 213 -1.22 18.19 17.97
CA THR A 213 -2.35 17.28 18.15
C THR A 213 -1.91 15.83 17.96
N ALA A 214 -1.95 15.03 19.02
CA ALA A 214 -1.45 13.67 19.08
C ALA A 214 -2.60 12.66 18.92
N THR A 215 -2.52 11.84 17.87
CA THR A 215 -3.43 10.69 17.67
C THR A 215 -2.63 9.40 17.72
N THR A 216 -2.95 8.48 18.63
CA THR A 216 -2.37 7.12 18.59
C THR A 216 -3.12 6.26 17.58
N LEU A 217 -2.37 5.41 16.85
CA LEU A 217 -2.91 4.37 15.99
C LEU A 217 -2.18 3.08 16.32
N LEU A 218 -2.83 2.22 17.10
CA LEU A 218 -2.21 1.04 17.70
C LEU A 218 -2.91 -0.25 17.28
N ASP A 219 -2.19 -1.36 17.42
CA ASP A 219 -2.74 -2.68 17.22
C ASP A 219 -3.79 -3.00 18.30
N GLY A 220 -4.88 -3.66 17.89
CA GLY A 220 -5.95 -4.08 18.80
C GLY A 220 -5.59 -5.29 19.68
N ASP A 221 -4.34 -5.42 20.10
CA ASP A 221 -3.81 -6.53 20.87
C ASP A 221 -3.29 -6.09 22.26
N ARG A 222 -2.68 -7.04 23.00
CA ARG A 222 -2.14 -6.74 24.33
C ARG A 222 -0.93 -5.81 24.28
N GLY A 223 -0.11 -5.88 23.23
CA GLY A 223 1.07 -5.04 23.06
C GLY A 223 0.66 -3.58 22.87
N GLY A 224 -0.23 -3.33 21.93
CA GLY A 224 -0.78 -2.00 21.66
C GLY A 224 -1.46 -1.38 22.90
N GLU A 225 -2.21 -2.18 23.66
CA GLU A 225 -2.86 -1.71 24.89
C GLU A 225 -1.86 -1.31 25.98
N LEU A 226 -0.74 -2.04 26.13
CA LEU A 226 0.30 -1.68 27.10
C LEU A 226 1.01 -0.38 26.69
N ILE A 227 1.27 -0.20 25.39
CA ILE A 227 1.88 1.03 24.86
C ILE A 227 0.94 2.21 25.09
N LEU A 228 -0.36 2.05 24.84
CA LEU A 228 -1.34 3.11 25.10
C LEU A 228 -1.35 3.53 26.57
N ARG A 229 -1.35 2.55 27.48
CA ARG A 229 -1.36 2.83 28.93
C ARG A 229 -0.14 3.62 29.36
N GLU A 230 1.04 3.27 28.86
CA GLU A 230 2.25 4.05 29.13
C GLU A 230 2.12 5.46 28.55
N LEU A 231 1.73 5.60 27.28
CA LEU A 231 1.58 6.90 26.62
C LEU A 231 0.63 7.83 27.38
N LEU A 232 -0.50 7.32 27.85
CA LEU A 232 -1.47 8.10 28.64
C LEU A 232 -0.93 8.53 30.01
N GLN A 233 0.07 7.83 30.56
CA GLN A 233 0.70 8.22 31.83
C GLN A 233 1.77 9.31 31.65
N VAL A 234 2.46 9.31 30.51
CA VAL A 234 3.67 10.13 30.32
C VAL A 234 3.53 11.24 29.27
N ALA A 235 2.49 11.22 28.43
CA ALA A 235 2.29 12.16 27.34
C ALA A 235 0.82 12.60 27.18
N GLU A 236 0.62 13.80 26.61
CA GLU A 236 -0.71 14.36 26.31
C GLU A 236 -1.23 13.82 24.97
N ILE A 237 -2.16 12.87 25.03
CA ILE A 237 -2.77 12.26 23.83
C ILE A 237 -4.18 12.81 23.64
N ASP A 238 -4.49 13.36 22.46
CA ASP A 238 -5.83 13.88 22.17
C ASP A 238 -6.79 12.77 21.74
N PHE A 239 -6.32 11.85 20.89
CA PHE A 239 -7.16 10.84 20.28
C PHE A 239 -6.49 9.47 20.21
N VAL A 240 -7.31 8.43 20.24
CA VAL A 240 -6.89 7.03 20.13
C VAL A 240 -7.66 6.36 19.00
N ALA A 241 -6.93 5.67 18.13
CA ALA A 241 -7.45 4.82 17.08
C ALA A 241 -6.83 3.42 17.17
N TYR A 242 -7.59 2.42 16.76
CA TYR A 242 -7.13 1.04 16.73
C TYR A 242 -7.25 0.45 15.33
N SER A 243 -6.35 -0.50 15.04
CA SER A 243 -6.49 -1.38 13.90
C SER A 243 -7.77 -2.25 14.02
N PRO A 244 -8.34 -2.71 12.90
CA PRO A 244 -9.41 -3.71 12.93
C PRO A 244 -8.97 -4.99 13.66
N ARG A 245 -9.92 -5.66 14.32
CA ARG A 245 -9.64 -6.91 15.05
C ARG A 245 -8.91 -7.93 14.17
N GLY A 246 -7.78 -8.44 14.68
CA GLY A 246 -6.99 -9.47 14.03
C GLY A 246 -6.09 -8.97 12.88
N LYS A 247 -5.87 -7.66 12.78
CA LYS A 247 -4.88 -7.06 11.86
C LYS A 247 -3.94 -6.14 12.62
N SER A 248 -2.69 -6.07 12.17
CA SER A 248 -1.72 -5.07 12.61
C SER A 248 -1.75 -3.84 11.69
N VAL A 249 -1.31 -2.69 12.20
CA VAL A 249 -1.22 -1.44 11.43
C VAL A 249 -0.31 -1.59 10.21
N GLU A 250 0.75 -2.38 10.29
CA GLU A 250 1.63 -2.73 9.16
C GLU A 250 0.91 -3.46 8.00
N GLU A 251 -0.21 -4.15 8.26
CA GLU A 251 -0.99 -4.92 7.28
C GLU A 251 -2.26 -4.18 6.79
N MET A 252 -2.56 -3.01 7.36
CA MET A 252 -3.78 -2.28 7.00
C MET A 252 -3.69 -1.65 5.61
N SER A 253 -4.79 -1.73 4.85
CA SER A 253 -4.93 -1.01 3.59
C SER A 253 -5.21 0.48 3.81
N ARG A 254 -4.99 1.31 2.78
CA ARG A 254 -5.30 2.75 2.81
C ARG A 254 -6.71 3.06 3.31
N LYS A 255 -7.71 2.29 2.86
CA LYS A 255 -9.11 2.47 3.24
C LYS A 255 -9.33 2.19 4.73
N GLU A 256 -8.65 1.18 5.27
CA GLU A 256 -8.75 0.81 6.68
C GLU A 256 -8.07 1.84 7.58
N ILE A 257 -6.90 2.35 7.21
CA ILE A 257 -6.20 3.42 7.97
C ILE A 257 -7.05 4.68 8.03
N VAL A 258 -7.57 5.12 6.88
CA VAL A 258 -8.43 6.31 6.83
C VAL A 258 -9.70 6.12 7.65
N LYS A 259 -10.29 4.91 7.63
CA LYS A 259 -11.46 4.58 8.45
C LYS A 259 -11.14 4.61 9.95
N ALA A 260 -10.01 4.03 10.37
CA ALA A 260 -9.59 4.02 11.77
C ALA A 260 -9.34 5.44 12.30
N LEU A 261 -8.58 6.26 11.56
CA LEU A 261 -8.29 7.64 11.95
C LEU A 261 -9.53 8.56 11.93
N ARG A 262 -10.51 8.27 11.07
CA ARG A 262 -11.79 9.00 11.06
C ARG A 262 -12.66 8.64 12.26
N ASN A 263 -12.57 7.40 12.73
CA ASN A 263 -13.31 6.89 13.88
C ASN A 263 -12.51 6.95 15.19
N LYS A 264 -11.46 7.77 15.25
CA LYS A 264 -10.66 7.95 16.45
C LYS A 264 -11.51 8.48 17.61
N VAL A 265 -11.22 8.02 18.81
CA VAL A 265 -11.95 8.35 20.03
C VAL A 265 -11.11 9.33 20.85
N PRO A 266 -11.68 10.40 21.44
CA PRO A 266 -10.94 11.26 22.35
C PRO A 266 -10.37 10.46 23.52
N ALA A 267 -9.11 10.71 23.88
CA ALA A 267 -8.42 9.95 24.93
C ALA A 267 -9.13 10.02 26.29
N GLU A 268 -9.79 11.15 26.59
CA GLU A 268 -10.57 11.37 27.81
C GLU A 268 -11.66 10.30 28.04
N VAL A 269 -12.28 9.81 26.96
CA VAL A 269 -13.33 8.78 27.03
C VAL A 269 -12.76 7.42 27.45
N ILE A 270 -11.48 7.18 27.20
CA ILE A 270 -10.80 5.93 27.54
C ILE A 270 -10.32 5.96 29.00
N THR A 271 -9.86 7.12 29.49
CA THR A 271 -9.44 7.31 30.88
C THR A 271 -10.60 7.29 31.88
N ASP A 272 -11.81 7.71 31.48
CA ASP A 272 -13.02 7.61 32.33
C ASP A 272 -13.54 6.17 32.50
N HIS A 273 -12.99 5.21 31.76
CA HIS A 273 -13.34 3.79 31.83
C HIS A 273 -12.30 2.92 32.56
N THR A 274 -11.46 3.50 33.44
CA THR A 274 -10.75 2.71 34.46
C THR A 274 -11.59 2.58 35.74
N PRO A 275 -12.38 1.51 35.93
CA PRO A 275 -12.74 1.08 37.26
C PRO A 275 -11.53 0.43 37.92
N ASP A 276 -11.38 0.69 39.22
CA ASP A 276 -10.46 0.02 40.12
C ASP A 276 -10.48 -1.50 39.95
N GLU A 277 -9.32 -2.11 40.19
CA GLU A 277 -9.05 -3.53 40.08
C GLU A 277 -10.12 -4.43 40.72
N GLU A 278 -10.84 -5.21 39.91
CA GLU A 278 -11.18 -6.63 40.09
C GLU A 278 -12.36 -7.03 39.17
N GLY A 279 -12.06 -7.78 38.10
CA GLY A 279 -13.10 -8.43 37.28
C GLY A 279 -12.81 -8.39 35.79
N VAL A 280 -12.21 -9.47 35.27
CA VAL A 280 -12.07 -9.71 33.84
C VAL A 280 -13.47 -9.92 33.23
N GLU A 281 -14.08 -8.86 32.70
CA GLU A 281 -15.16 -9.00 31.71
C GLU A 281 -14.66 -8.61 30.32
N ARG A 282 -14.53 -9.67 29.52
CA ARG A 282 -14.23 -9.65 28.10
C ARG A 282 -15.21 -8.74 27.38
N ILE A 283 -14.69 -7.73 26.70
CA ILE A 283 -15.37 -7.05 25.59
C ILE A 283 -15.92 -8.14 24.66
N PRO A 284 -17.24 -8.22 24.38
CA PRO A 284 -17.77 -9.33 23.60
C PRO A 284 -17.15 -9.40 22.20
N ALA A 285 -16.62 -10.58 21.90
CA ALA A 285 -16.39 -11.06 20.55
C ALA A 285 -17.74 -11.54 19.98
N GLY A 286 -18.08 -11.09 18.75
CA GLY A 286 -19.11 -11.74 17.95
C GLY A 286 -20.18 -10.80 17.38
N ALA A 287 -19.95 -10.27 16.17
CA ALA A 287 -21.01 -9.93 15.23
C ALA A 287 -20.47 -9.92 13.78
N TYR A 288 -19.85 -11.04 13.38
CA TYR A 288 -19.74 -11.43 11.97
C TYR A 288 -20.01 -12.93 11.89
N ALA A 289 -21.27 -13.30 11.66
CA ALA A 289 -21.71 -14.38 10.75
C ALA A 289 -23.22 -14.61 10.93
N ALA A 290 -23.87 -14.86 9.80
CA ALA A 290 -25.32 -14.98 9.62
C ALA A 290 -25.94 -16.19 10.33
N THR A 291 -27.20 -16.04 10.76
CA THR A 291 -28.30 -17.01 10.55
C THR A 291 -29.64 -16.32 10.74
N GLU A 292 -30.63 -16.81 9.99
CA GLU A 292 -32.00 -16.36 9.83
C GLU A 292 -32.86 -16.52 11.10
N ASP A 293 -33.98 -15.77 11.09
CA ASP A 293 -35.24 -15.95 11.82
C ASP A 293 -35.20 -16.25 13.33
N GLU A 294 -35.57 -15.24 14.12
CA GLU A 294 -36.63 -15.33 15.15
C GLU A 294 -36.91 -13.94 15.77
N GLN A 295 -38.17 -13.48 15.69
CA GLN A 295 -38.78 -12.47 16.59
C GLN A 295 -38.96 -13.08 18.01
N PRO A 296 -39.41 -12.39 19.10
CA PRO A 296 -39.57 -10.97 19.51
C PRO A 296 -38.87 -10.75 20.91
N PRO A 297 -39.21 -9.83 21.86
CA PRO A 297 -40.19 -8.74 21.93
C PRO A 297 -39.70 -7.37 22.45
N GLU A 298 -40.58 -6.38 22.29
CA GLU A 298 -40.54 -5.03 22.87
C GLU A 298 -40.21 -5.02 24.37
N GLN A 299 -39.28 -4.13 24.77
CA GLN A 299 -39.41 -3.40 26.03
C GLN A 299 -38.73 -2.04 25.97
N GLN A 300 -39.55 -1.03 26.23
CA GLN A 300 -39.27 0.40 26.29
C GLN A 300 -38.07 0.72 27.20
N ARG A 301 -37.22 1.67 26.78
CA ARG A 301 -36.47 2.57 27.67
C ARG A 301 -36.01 3.84 26.94
N GLU A 302 -36.83 4.87 27.16
CA GLU A 302 -36.50 6.28 27.37
C GLU A 302 -35.28 6.90 26.65
N ARG A 303 -35.61 7.84 25.75
CA ARG A 303 -34.72 8.77 25.05
C ARG A 303 -33.94 9.66 26.03
N SER A 304 -32.61 9.69 25.90
CA SER A 304 -31.79 10.84 26.28
C SER A 304 -31.53 11.71 25.04
N GLN A 305 -31.85 12.99 25.15
CA GLN A 305 -31.80 13.98 24.08
C GLN A 305 -30.36 14.47 23.87
N LYS A 306 -29.69 14.01 22.81
CA LYS A 306 -28.67 14.79 22.10
C LYS A 306 -29.15 14.98 20.66
N PRO A 307 -29.08 16.20 20.09
CA PRO A 307 -29.46 16.39 18.70
C PRO A 307 -28.52 15.51 17.83
N PRO A 308 -29.08 14.75 16.87
CA PRO A 308 -28.28 13.92 15.98
C PRO A 308 -27.25 14.79 15.25
N SER A 309 -26.01 14.30 15.18
CA SER A 309 -24.86 15.02 14.62
C SER A 309 -24.39 14.45 13.29
N THR A 310 -24.91 13.29 12.89
CA THR A 310 -24.53 12.62 11.64
C THR A 310 -25.76 12.29 10.78
N LEU A 311 -25.60 12.31 9.45
CA LEU A 311 -26.67 11.96 8.50
C LEU A 311 -27.29 10.58 8.80
N GLY A 312 -26.48 9.62 9.24
CA GLY A 312 -26.95 8.29 9.64
C GLY A 312 -27.86 8.32 10.88
N GLU A 313 -27.55 9.17 11.87
CA GLU A 313 -28.43 9.40 13.01
C GLU A 313 -29.71 10.12 12.58
N HIS A 314 -29.65 11.14 11.72
CA HIS A 314 -30.87 11.77 11.19
C HIS A 314 -31.76 10.76 10.44
N MET A 315 -31.16 9.86 9.65
CA MET A 315 -31.90 8.81 8.94
C MET A 315 -32.54 7.80 9.90
N ALA A 316 -31.81 7.35 10.93
CA ALA A 316 -32.33 6.44 11.95
C ALA A 316 -33.45 7.09 12.78
N ASP A 317 -33.33 8.38 13.03
CA ASP A 317 -34.22 9.14 13.91
C ASP A 317 -35.49 9.63 13.17
N VAL A 318 -35.41 9.78 11.85
CA VAL A 318 -36.56 10.04 10.97
C VAL A 318 -37.32 8.74 10.62
N ARG A 319 -36.61 7.60 10.56
CA ARG A 319 -37.19 6.30 10.22
C ARG A 319 -38.36 5.91 11.14
N ASN A 320 -39.48 5.55 10.53
CA ASN A 320 -40.74 5.19 11.20
C ASN A 320 -41.37 6.29 12.08
N ARG A 321 -40.93 7.55 11.94
CA ARG A 321 -41.51 8.70 12.65
C ARG A 321 -42.43 9.56 11.79
N ASN A 322 -42.57 9.25 10.49
CA ASN A 322 -43.38 10.00 9.53
C ASN A 322 -43.07 11.50 9.50
N ILE A 323 -41.79 11.85 9.70
CA ILE A 323 -41.27 13.22 9.66
C ILE A 323 -40.35 13.42 8.45
N ALA A 324 -40.16 14.68 8.08
CA ALA A 324 -39.16 15.14 7.12
C ALA A 324 -38.25 16.14 7.83
N ARG A 325 -36.94 16.00 7.65
CA ARG A 325 -35.92 16.92 8.16
C ARG A 325 -35.14 17.51 7.01
N PHE A 326 -35.05 18.82 7.00
CA PHE A 326 -34.20 19.59 6.10
C PHE A 326 -32.89 19.89 6.83
N LEU A 327 -31.77 19.59 6.17
CA LEU A 327 -30.43 19.70 6.74
C LEU A 327 -29.64 20.80 6.04
N SER A 328 -28.85 21.53 6.83
CA SER A 328 -27.82 22.44 6.36
C SER A 328 -26.56 21.67 5.91
N PRO A 329 -25.57 22.35 5.31
CA PRO A 329 -24.26 21.77 5.00
C PRO A 329 -23.56 21.09 6.18
N ASP A 330 -23.71 21.65 7.38
CA ASP A 330 -23.14 21.11 8.62
C ASP A 330 -24.03 20.04 9.28
N TYR A 331 -24.96 19.44 8.53
CA TYR A 331 -25.96 18.48 9.01
C TYR A 331 -26.85 19.00 10.16
N THR A 332 -26.99 20.32 10.31
CA THR A 332 -27.88 20.89 11.32
C THR A 332 -29.33 20.88 10.82
N VAL A 333 -30.29 20.55 11.69
CA VAL A 333 -31.72 20.54 11.32
C VAL A 333 -32.22 21.98 11.14
N LEU A 334 -32.50 22.36 9.89
CA LEU A 334 -33.07 23.65 9.54
C LEU A 334 -34.57 23.69 9.79
N LEU A 335 -35.26 22.59 9.47
CA LEU A 335 -36.70 22.47 9.66
C LEU A 335 -37.08 21.00 9.82
N GLU A 336 -38.01 20.71 10.73
CA GLU A 336 -38.69 19.44 10.84
C GLU A 336 -40.16 19.63 10.47
N SER A 337 -40.67 18.85 9.51
CA SER A 337 -42.07 18.87 9.08
C SER A 337 -42.64 17.45 8.99
N ASN A 338 -43.92 17.32 8.70
CA ASN A 338 -44.53 16.01 8.44
C ASN A 338 -44.09 15.49 7.06
N ALA A 339 -43.86 14.19 6.93
CA ALA A 339 -43.47 13.57 5.67
C ALA A 339 -44.53 13.71 4.54
N THR A 340 -45.77 14.08 4.87
CA THR A 340 -46.81 14.42 3.89
C THR A 340 -46.76 15.87 3.40
N ASP A 341 -46.18 16.78 4.18
CA ASP A 341 -46.15 18.24 3.91
C ASP A 341 -44.74 18.74 3.54
N VAL A 342 -43.97 17.90 2.85
CA VAL A 342 -42.62 18.25 2.38
C VAL A 342 -42.68 19.39 1.38
N GLU A 343 -43.70 19.42 0.52
CA GLU A 343 -43.88 20.43 -0.52
C GLU A 343 -44.14 21.82 0.07
N GLY A 344 -45.02 21.92 1.08
CA GLY A 344 -45.32 23.16 1.78
C GLY A 344 -44.14 23.64 2.63
N ALA A 345 -43.47 22.70 3.31
CA ALA A 345 -42.27 23.00 4.09
C ALA A 345 -41.13 23.54 3.22
N LEU A 346 -40.93 22.98 2.02
CA LEU A 346 -39.91 23.42 1.06
C LEU A 346 -40.17 24.85 0.52
N GLN A 347 -41.43 25.27 0.42
CA GLN A 347 -41.79 26.64 0.01
C GLN A 347 -41.56 27.68 1.12
N ASN A 348 -41.67 27.27 2.38
CA ASN A 348 -41.49 28.16 3.54
C ASN A 348 -40.02 28.26 4.01
N LEU A 349 -39.11 27.49 3.40
CA LEU A 349 -37.68 27.49 3.73
C LEU A 349 -36.93 28.62 2.99
N ASN A 350 -36.45 29.60 3.78
CA ASN A 350 -35.51 30.63 3.36
C ASN A 350 -34.12 30.30 3.94
N GLY A 351 -33.35 29.47 3.24
CA GLY A 351 -31.99 29.08 3.60
C GLY A 351 -31.39 28.12 2.59
N ASP A 352 -30.07 27.97 2.61
CA ASP A 352 -29.34 27.00 1.80
C ASP A 352 -29.57 25.60 2.40
N VAL A 353 -30.44 24.83 1.75
CA VAL A 353 -30.75 23.46 2.14
C VAL A 353 -29.85 22.54 1.33
N GLU A 354 -29.00 21.77 2.00
CA GLU A 354 -28.09 20.83 1.34
C GLU A 354 -28.69 19.43 1.23
N GLY A 355 -29.57 19.03 2.16
CA GLY A 355 -30.16 17.71 2.13
C GLY A 355 -31.53 17.57 2.77
N LEU A 356 -32.28 16.59 2.27
CA LEU A 356 -33.61 16.22 2.78
C LEU A 356 -33.61 14.78 3.27
N VAL A 357 -34.07 14.54 4.50
CA VAL A 357 -34.31 13.20 5.05
C VAL A 357 -35.79 13.03 5.33
N VAL A 358 -36.48 12.11 4.65
CA VAL A 358 -37.93 11.93 4.79
C VAL A 358 -38.34 10.46 4.94
N ASP A 359 -39.22 10.20 5.89
CA ASP A 359 -39.79 8.86 6.13
C ASP A 359 -40.99 8.57 5.22
N ARG A 360 -40.82 8.74 3.90
CA ARG A 360 -41.84 8.49 2.89
C ARG A 360 -41.24 7.90 1.62
N ILE A 361 -42.07 7.20 0.84
CA ILE A 361 -41.74 6.78 -0.51
C ILE A 361 -41.79 8.00 -1.43
N ILE A 362 -40.67 8.31 -2.08
CA ILE A 362 -40.59 9.39 -3.07
C ILE A 362 -40.88 8.84 -4.47
N ASP A 363 -41.78 9.51 -5.19
CA ASP A 363 -42.07 9.28 -6.60
C ASP A 363 -41.39 10.33 -7.50
N GLN A 364 -41.45 10.16 -8.82
CA GLN A 364 -40.83 11.09 -9.77
C GLN A 364 -41.36 12.52 -9.62
N LYS A 365 -42.64 12.69 -9.27
CA LYS A 365 -43.26 14.03 -9.13
C LYS A 365 -42.67 14.79 -7.95
N LEU A 366 -42.55 14.14 -6.78
CA LEU A 366 -41.91 14.75 -5.62
C LEU A 366 -40.44 15.05 -5.89
N LEU A 367 -39.73 14.14 -6.56
CA LEU A 367 -38.31 14.33 -6.88
C LEU A 367 -38.08 15.52 -7.82
N ASP A 368 -38.93 15.70 -8.83
CA ASP A 368 -38.84 16.82 -9.76
C ASP A 368 -39.13 18.18 -9.08
N GLN A 369 -40.02 18.20 -8.07
CA GLN A 369 -40.29 19.40 -7.27
C GLN A 369 -39.14 19.73 -6.31
N ILE A 370 -38.55 18.70 -5.68
CA ILE A 370 -37.42 18.85 -4.78
C ILE A 370 -36.16 19.27 -5.54
N GLY A 371 -35.95 18.75 -6.76
CA GLY A 371 -34.83 19.08 -7.62
C GLY A 371 -34.81 20.50 -8.20
N GLY A 372 -35.83 21.33 -7.89
CA GLY A 372 -35.83 22.75 -8.20
C GLY A 372 -34.94 23.61 -7.29
N ARG A 373 -34.34 23.03 -6.24
CA ARG A 373 -33.32 23.66 -5.39
C ARG A 373 -32.00 22.86 -5.41
N ASP A 374 -30.89 23.53 -5.12
CA ASP A 374 -29.53 22.96 -5.11
C ASP A 374 -29.28 21.99 -3.93
N LEU A 375 -30.00 20.87 -3.90
CA LEU A 375 -29.80 19.80 -2.93
C LEU A 375 -28.67 18.88 -3.39
N GLU A 376 -27.78 18.48 -2.49
CA GLU A 376 -26.75 17.47 -2.77
C GLU A 376 -27.29 16.04 -2.54
N PHE A 377 -28.22 15.87 -1.59
CA PHE A 377 -28.78 14.54 -1.32
C PHE A 377 -30.24 14.54 -0.86
N VAL A 378 -30.94 13.45 -1.19
CA VAL A 378 -32.28 13.14 -0.71
C VAL A 378 -32.27 11.73 -0.13
N ALA A 379 -32.53 11.62 1.17
CA ALA A 379 -32.70 10.35 1.87
C ALA A 379 -34.19 10.05 2.07
N ALA A 380 -34.67 8.91 1.55
CA ALA A 380 -36.07 8.52 1.62
C ALA A 380 -36.26 7.05 1.97
N ARG A 381 -37.42 6.69 2.54
CA ARG A 381 -37.74 5.28 2.88
C ARG A 381 -37.68 4.36 1.66
N ASP A 382 -38.19 4.83 0.53
CA ASP A 382 -38.03 4.13 -0.74
C ASP A 382 -38.18 5.10 -1.91
N PHE A 383 -37.74 4.67 -3.08
CA PHE A 383 -37.89 5.43 -4.31
C PHE A 383 -38.62 4.58 -5.35
N LYS A 384 -39.84 4.99 -5.71
CA LYS A 384 -40.70 4.20 -6.60
C LYS A 384 -40.98 4.95 -7.90
N GLY A 385 -40.68 4.32 -9.03
CA GLY A 385 -40.99 4.88 -10.36
C GLY A 385 -40.10 6.04 -10.80
N ILE A 386 -38.86 6.13 -10.31
CA ILE A 386 -37.89 7.12 -10.78
C ILE A 386 -37.33 6.70 -12.13
N ILE A 387 -37.55 7.53 -13.15
CA ILE A 387 -37.08 7.35 -14.51
C ILE A 387 -35.95 8.37 -14.82
N LYS A 388 -36.04 9.59 -14.27
CA LYS A 388 -35.03 10.64 -14.45
C LYS A 388 -34.37 10.94 -13.12
N ARG A 389 -33.07 10.68 -13.02
CA ARG A 389 -32.22 10.98 -11.86
C ARG A 389 -31.46 12.29 -12.12
N PRO A 390 -31.65 13.34 -11.32
CA PRO A 390 -30.83 14.55 -11.40
C PRO A 390 -29.36 14.20 -11.10
N LEU A 391 -28.43 14.68 -11.94
CA LEU A 391 -26.99 14.38 -11.81
C LEU A 391 -26.38 14.96 -10.51
N SER A 392 -26.99 16.01 -9.97
CA SER A 392 -26.52 16.75 -8.80
C SER A 392 -27.00 16.17 -7.47
N ILE A 393 -27.99 15.28 -7.47
CA ILE A 393 -28.67 14.80 -6.26
C ILE A 393 -28.37 13.32 -6.01
N ARG A 394 -27.75 13.01 -4.88
CA ARG A 394 -27.56 11.65 -4.38
C ARG A 394 -28.83 11.13 -3.72
N LEU A 395 -29.41 10.07 -4.28
CA LEU A 395 -30.58 9.38 -3.72
C LEU A 395 -30.13 8.30 -2.74
N ILE A 396 -30.52 8.45 -1.48
CA ILE A 396 -30.11 7.56 -0.38
C ILE A 396 -31.35 6.86 0.18
N LYS A 397 -31.37 5.53 0.20
CA LYS A 397 -32.48 4.78 0.79
C LYS A 397 -32.28 4.68 2.31
N ILE A 398 -33.28 5.06 3.09
CA ILE A 398 -33.35 4.81 4.53
C ILE A 398 -33.69 3.32 4.69
N GLY A 399 -32.63 2.51 4.77
CA GLY A 399 -32.70 1.04 4.87
C GLY A 399 -33.20 0.56 6.20
#